data_AF-A0A6L6EPA1-F1
#
_entry.id   AF-A0A6L6EPA1-F1
#
_cell.length_a   1.000
_cell.length_b   1.000
_cell.length_c   1.000
_cell.angle_alpha   90.00
_cell.angle_beta   90.00
_cell.angle_gamma   90.00
#
_symmetry.space_group_name_H-M   'P 1'
#
loop_
_entity.id
_entity.type
_entity.pdbx_description
1 polymer ?
#
loop_
_entity_poly.entity_id
_entity_poly.type
_entity_poly.pdbx_seq_one_letter_code
_entity_poly.pdbx_strand_id
1 'polypeptide(L)'
;AVLLAAGWSPTRPDHLGNHAIDLAGGPIPVDLHRAINPELVTSAMRDGGRATLHCVTAARVLPSGRTVTVLAPPESLVHTIVHGTQWGGAIQIRWVVDVVEILRSGQIDLGGFADRRRLVELASRFGVAPVLHDGLSFVERVSPGSIDSRIFDDLAAVHSSPLDRLRMTAFHEDPSGERRVRGLGRAMSRFIQRARALSAIEAIRLAPIYFTEATGASSPWRLPGIAVAWSFRRGRDALRGH
;
A
#
# COMPACT_ATOMS: atom_id res chain seq x y z
N ALA A 1 13.92 18.17 15.41
CA ALA A 1 14.93 19.03 16.07
C ALA A 1 16.25 19.06 15.29
N VAL A 2 16.96 17.92 15.16
CA VAL A 2 18.27 17.86 14.46
C VAL A 2 18.21 18.40 13.03
N LEU A 3 17.28 17.90 12.20
CA LEU A 3 17.16 18.35 10.80
C LEU A 3 16.74 19.82 10.69
N LEU A 4 15.89 20.31 11.58
CA LEU A 4 15.48 21.72 11.61
C LEU A 4 16.67 22.65 11.91
N ALA A 5 17.49 22.28 12.91
CA ALA A 5 18.69 23.03 13.26
C ALA A 5 19.75 23.02 12.13
N ALA A 6 19.72 22.02 11.27
CA ALA A 6 20.61 21.88 10.14
C ALA A 6 20.07 22.49 8.83
N GLY A 7 18.97 23.27 8.90
CA GLY A 7 18.44 24.06 7.79
C GLY A 7 17.29 23.43 7.01
N TRP A 8 16.84 22.23 7.38
CA TRP A 8 15.64 21.64 6.77
C TRP A 8 14.36 22.25 7.37
N SER A 9 13.32 22.37 6.55
CA SER A 9 11.99 22.84 6.95
C SER A 9 10.89 22.00 6.32
N PRO A 10 9.77 21.73 7.02
CA PRO A 10 8.63 21.04 6.44
C PRO A 10 8.08 21.79 5.23
N THR A 11 7.80 21.06 4.16
CA THR A 11 7.19 21.62 2.94
C THR A 11 5.68 21.85 3.09
N ARG A 12 5.06 21.26 4.12
CA ARG A 12 3.63 21.37 4.45
C ARG A 12 3.44 21.44 5.97
N PRO A 13 2.35 22.09 6.45
CA PRO A 13 2.01 22.08 7.87
C PRO A 13 1.86 20.64 8.38
N ASP A 14 2.48 20.34 9.52
CA ASP A 14 2.36 19.03 10.17
C ASP A 14 0.91 18.82 10.63
N HIS A 15 0.19 17.93 9.96
CA HIS A 15 -1.07 17.43 10.47
C HIS A 15 -0.73 16.24 11.36
N LEU A 16 -1.11 16.32 12.64
CA LEU A 16 -0.85 15.36 13.74
C LEU A 16 -1.18 13.86 13.48
N GLY A 17 -1.56 13.48 12.26
CA GLY A 17 -1.74 12.11 11.78
C GLY A 17 -0.85 11.68 10.61
N ASN A 18 0.09 12.52 10.14
CA ASN A 18 0.98 12.15 9.04
C ASN A 18 2.10 11.23 9.54
N HIS A 19 2.27 10.08 8.85
CA HIS A 19 3.33 9.12 9.13
C HIS A 19 4.68 9.53 8.51
N ALA A 20 4.64 10.47 7.57
CA ALA A 20 5.77 10.99 6.82
C ALA A 20 5.70 12.53 6.75
N ILE A 21 6.86 13.19 6.75
CA ILE A 21 7.00 14.63 6.60
C ILE A 21 8.07 14.91 5.55
N ASP A 22 7.66 15.53 4.45
CA ASP A 22 8.57 16.06 3.43
C ASP A 22 9.29 17.30 3.95
N LEU A 23 10.62 17.24 4.02
CA LEU A 23 11.51 18.32 4.44
C LEU A 23 12.35 18.83 3.24
N ALA A 24 12.45 20.15 3.10
CA ALA A 24 13.26 20.83 2.09
C ALA A 24 14.18 21.89 2.73
N GLY A 25 14.99 22.60 1.93
CA GLY A 25 15.87 23.68 2.40
C GLY A 25 17.31 23.25 2.72
N GLY A 26 17.57 21.95 2.90
CA GLY A 26 18.92 21.39 2.93
C GLY A 26 19.48 21.07 1.54
N PRO A 27 20.70 20.48 1.46
CA PRO A 27 21.34 20.11 0.18
C PRO A 27 20.57 19.04 -0.60
N ILE A 28 19.77 18.23 0.09
CA ILE A 28 18.84 17.26 -0.52
C ILE A 28 17.49 17.32 0.19
N PRO A 29 16.37 17.13 -0.53
CA PRO A 29 15.08 16.91 0.10
C PRO A 29 15.11 15.61 0.91
N VAL A 30 14.39 15.58 2.04
CA VAL A 30 14.31 14.44 2.94
C VAL A 30 12.85 14.12 3.20
N ASP A 31 12.45 12.89 2.90
CA ASP A 31 11.15 12.35 3.33
C ASP A 31 11.34 11.64 4.68
N LEU A 32 10.84 12.25 5.75
CA LEU A 32 11.05 11.77 7.12
C LEU A 32 9.85 10.96 7.60
N HIS A 33 10.07 9.66 7.80
CA HIS A 33 9.05 8.74 8.31
C HIS A 33 9.15 8.55 9.82
N ARG A 34 8.01 8.64 10.52
CA ARG A 34 7.90 8.36 11.96
C ARG A 34 8.04 6.86 12.26
N ALA A 35 7.62 6.03 11.30
CA ALA A 35 7.83 4.58 11.29
C ALA A 35 7.77 4.11 9.83
N ILE A 36 8.60 3.11 9.46
CA ILE A 36 8.86 2.76 8.05
C ILE A 36 7.71 1.98 7.39
N ASN A 37 6.84 1.32 8.18
CA ASN A 37 5.87 0.35 7.67
C ASN A 37 4.37 0.55 7.98
N PRO A 38 3.88 1.56 8.73
CA PRO A 38 2.43 1.78 8.84
C PRO A 38 1.76 2.07 7.49
N GLU A 39 2.55 2.51 6.51
CA GLU A 39 2.19 2.85 5.13
C GLU A 39 2.15 1.65 4.19
N LEU A 40 2.93 0.60 4.47
CA LEU A 40 2.92 -0.64 3.68
C LEU A 40 1.69 -1.50 3.98
N VAL A 41 0.98 -1.20 5.07
CA VAL A 41 -0.21 -1.96 5.47
C VAL A 41 -1.41 -1.50 4.66
N THR A 42 -1.90 -2.38 3.77
CA THR A 42 -3.29 -2.26 3.31
C THR A 42 -4.18 -2.49 4.53
N SER A 43 -5.14 -1.59 4.77
CA SER A 43 -5.83 -1.36 6.06
C SER A 43 -6.59 -2.51 6.76
N ALA A 44 -6.31 -3.77 6.43
CA ALA A 44 -6.86 -4.96 7.07
C ALA A 44 -6.31 -5.22 8.49
N MET A 45 -5.17 -4.65 8.91
CA MET A 45 -4.77 -4.66 10.32
C MET A 45 -5.49 -3.55 11.10
N ARG A 46 -6.77 -3.80 11.39
CA ARG A 46 -7.46 -3.22 12.54
C ARG A 46 -6.93 -3.91 13.80
N ASP A 47 -6.65 -3.09 14.80
CA ASP A 47 -6.38 -3.45 16.20
C ASP A 47 -4.94 -3.90 16.55
N GLY A 48 -4.21 -3.01 17.26
CA GLY A 48 -2.99 -3.33 18.03
C GLY A 48 -1.69 -3.58 17.24
N GLY A 49 -1.76 -4.09 16.01
CA GLY A 49 -0.58 -4.55 15.24
C GLY A 49 0.26 -3.46 14.57
N ARG A 50 -0.29 -2.25 14.37
CA ARG A 50 0.44 -1.12 13.75
C ARG A 50 1.69 -0.69 14.53
N ALA A 51 1.72 -0.94 15.84
CA ALA A 51 2.81 -0.55 16.73
C ALA A 51 3.98 -1.54 16.76
N THR A 52 3.83 -2.75 16.22
CA THR A 52 4.81 -3.87 16.38
C THR A 52 5.34 -4.42 15.05
N LEU A 53 5.09 -3.74 13.93
CA LEU A 53 5.71 -4.06 12.64
C LEU A 53 7.16 -3.59 12.63
N HIS A 54 8.02 -4.30 13.35
CA HIS A 54 9.47 -4.12 13.27
C HIS A 54 9.97 -4.66 11.93
N CYS A 55 10.47 -3.75 11.08
CA CYS A 55 11.30 -4.12 9.94
C CYS A 55 12.61 -4.70 10.46
N VAL A 56 13.13 -5.70 9.75
CA VAL A 56 14.54 -6.06 9.95
C VAL A 56 15.39 -4.98 9.31
N THR A 57 16.37 -4.49 10.06
CA THR A 57 17.33 -3.52 9.58
C THR A 57 18.70 -4.16 9.46
N ALA A 58 19.46 -3.74 8.44
CA ALA A 58 20.86 -4.11 8.26
C ALA A 58 21.77 -2.91 8.56
N ALA A 59 22.99 -3.19 9.00
CA ALA A 59 24.05 -2.19 9.07
C ALA A 59 24.67 -2.00 7.69
N ARG A 60 24.86 -0.74 7.28
CA ARG A 60 25.56 -0.37 6.05
C ARG A 60 26.69 0.59 6.36
N VAL A 61 27.88 0.29 5.87
CA VAL A 61 29.05 1.16 6.01
C VAL A 61 29.06 2.15 4.84
N LEU A 62 29.13 3.43 5.14
CA LEU A 62 29.26 4.51 4.17
C LEU A 62 30.73 4.69 3.75
N PRO A 63 31.01 5.33 2.60
CA PRO A 63 32.39 5.66 2.19
C PRO A 63 33.17 6.47 3.22
N SER A 64 32.48 7.21 4.09
CA SER A 64 33.07 7.95 5.22
C SER A 64 33.51 7.06 6.39
N GLY A 65 33.34 5.75 6.31
CA GLY A 65 33.58 4.80 7.40
C GLY A 65 32.48 4.75 8.47
N ARG A 66 31.47 5.62 8.38
CA ARG A 66 30.32 5.62 9.29
C ARG A 66 29.38 4.46 8.99
N THR A 67 28.86 3.81 10.04
CA THR A 67 27.80 2.83 9.91
C THR A 67 26.44 3.49 10.06
N VAL A 68 25.51 3.15 9.17
CA VAL A 68 24.10 3.53 9.24
C VAL A 68 23.22 2.30 9.27
N THR A 69 22.01 2.47 9.79
CA THR A 69 20.98 1.44 9.79
C THR A 69 20.08 1.64 8.57
N VAL A 70 19.92 0.61 7.76
CA VAL A 70 19.05 0.59 6.57
C VAL A 70 18.04 -0.55 6.69
N LEU A 71 16.98 -0.53 5.89
CA LEU A 71 16.13 -1.71 5.74
C LEU A 71 16.96 -2.89 5.23
N ALA A 72 16.68 -4.10 5.73
CA ALA A 72 17.24 -5.29 5.11
C ALA A 72 16.71 -5.44 3.66
N PRO A 73 17.40 -6.18 2.79
CA PRO A 73 17.08 -6.22 1.36
C PRO A 73 15.63 -6.64 1.04
N PRO A 74 15.03 -7.67 1.66
CA PRO A 74 13.63 -8.02 1.42
C PRO A 74 12.66 -6.90 1.83
N GLU A 75 12.90 -6.25 2.97
CA GLU A 75 12.11 -5.11 3.44
C GLU A 75 12.24 -3.90 2.51
N SER A 76 13.44 -3.63 2.01
CA SER A 76 13.69 -2.57 1.02
C SER A 76 12.93 -2.85 -0.27
N LEU A 77 12.96 -4.09 -0.75
CA LEU A 77 12.26 -4.52 -1.96
C LEU A 77 10.74 -4.31 -1.83
N VAL A 78 10.14 -4.77 -0.72
CA VAL A 78 8.71 -4.58 -0.47
C VAL A 78 8.35 -3.10 -0.43
N HIS A 79 9.13 -2.32 0.32
CA HIS A 79 8.87 -0.90 0.50
C HIS A 79 8.94 -0.15 -0.84
N THR A 80 9.99 -0.36 -1.63
CA THR A 80 10.18 0.28 -2.94
C THR A 80 9.05 -0.06 -3.90
N ILE A 81 8.64 -1.34 -3.99
CA ILE A 81 7.55 -1.75 -4.88
C ILE A 81 6.23 -1.13 -4.44
N VAL A 82 5.89 -1.21 -3.16
CA VAL A 82 4.60 -0.70 -2.65
C VAL A 82 4.51 0.81 -2.83
N HIS A 83 5.56 1.57 -2.52
CA HIS A 83 5.58 3.02 -2.76
C HIS A 83 5.52 3.37 -4.23
N GLY A 84 6.38 2.73 -5.03
CA GLY A 84 6.50 2.97 -6.45
C GLY A 84 5.22 2.65 -7.24
N THR A 85 4.51 1.61 -6.80
CA THR A 85 3.22 1.23 -7.38
C THR A 85 2.10 2.08 -6.80
N GLN A 86 1.82 2.07 -5.49
CA GLN A 86 0.57 2.60 -4.94
C GLN A 86 0.53 4.13 -4.68
N TRP A 87 1.68 4.81 -4.54
CA TRP A 87 1.74 6.15 -3.94
C TRP A 87 2.15 7.28 -4.91
N GLY A 88 2.47 6.96 -6.16
CA GLY A 88 2.80 7.95 -7.19
C GLY A 88 1.56 8.61 -7.83
N GLY A 89 1.55 9.95 -7.91
CA GLY A 89 0.56 10.71 -8.71
C GLY A 89 0.85 10.71 -10.22
N ALA A 90 2.06 10.32 -10.61
CA ALA A 90 2.54 10.09 -11.96
C ALA A 90 3.41 8.82 -11.94
N ILE A 91 3.49 8.08 -13.05
CA ILE A 91 4.34 6.89 -13.17
C ILE A 91 5.80 7.31 -13.00
N GLN A 92 6.34 7.16 -11.80
CA GLN A 92 7.76 7.41 -11.53
C GLN A 92 8.53 6.12 -11.80
N ILE A 93 9.06 5.93 -13.00
CA ILE A 93 9.82 4.72 -13.37
C ILE A 93 11.06 4.46 -12.51
N ARG A 94 11.48 5.44 -11.69
CA ARG A 94 12.63 5.34 -10.79
C ARG A 94 12.55 4.13 -9.86
N TRP A 95 11.37 3.78 -9.35
CA TRP A 95 11.23 2.63 -8.45
C TRP A 95 11.62 1.31 -9.14
N VAL A 96 11.44 1.19 -10.45
CA VAL A 96 11.83 0.01 -11.22
C VAL A 96 13.35 -0.13 -11.20
N VAL A 97 14.06 0.98 -11.40
CA VAL A 97 15.53 1.02 -11.34
C VAL A 97 16.00 0.61 -9.95
N ASP A 98 15.40 1.17 -8.90
CA ASP A 98 15.76 0.83 -7.52
C ASP A 98 15.52 -0.66 -7.21
N VAL A 99 14.42 -1.25 -7.70
CA VAL A 99 14.16 -2.70 -7.57
C VAL A 99 15.22 -3.53 -8.31
N VAL A 100 15.53 -3.17 -9.56
CA VAL A 100 16.55 -3.88 -10.35
C VAL A 100 17.91 -3.80 -9.65
N GLU A 101 18.30 -2.65 -9.11
CA GLU A 101 19.55 -2.51 -8.36
C GLU A 101 19.55 -3.33 -7.07
N ILE A 102 18.43 -3.39 -6.33
CA ILE A 102 18.31 -4.27 -5.15
C ILE A 102 18.53 -5.74 -5.56
N LEU A 103 17.89 -6.21 -6.64
CA LEU A 103 18.04 -7.59 -7.12
C LEU A 103 19.47 -7.88 -7.60
N ARG A 104 20.08 -6.95 -8.35
CA ARG A 104 21.44 -7.10 -8.89
C ARG A 104 22.54 -7.00 -7.83
N SER A 105 22.27 -6.39 -6.69
CA SER A 105 23.22 -6.28 -5.58
C SER A 105 23.68 -7.65 -5.04
N GLY A 106 22.93 -8.72 -5.31
CA GLY A 106 23.17 -10.06 -4.77
C GLY A 106 22.89 -10.17 -3.27
N GLN A 107 22.33 -9.14 -2.64
CA GLN A 107 21.96 -9.15 -1.22
C GLN A 107 20.60 -9.82 -0.97
N ILE A 108 19.88 -10.15 -2.03
CA ILE A 108 18.64 -10.91 -2.00
C ILE A 108 18.66 -11.92 -3.16
N ASP A 109 18.35 -13.18 -2.86
CA ASP A 109 18.23 -14.24 -3.86
C ASP A 109 16.79 -14.76 -3.90
N LEU A 110 15.99 -14.25 -4.84
CA LEU A 110 14.61 -14.71 -5.02
C LEU A 110 14.50 -16.13 -5.59
N GLY A 111 15.58 -16.69 -6.14
CA GLY A 111 15.68 -18.11 -6.47
C GLY A 111 15.93 -19.00 -5.25
N GLY A 112 16.58 -18.42 -4.25
CA GLY A 112 16.84 -19.00 -2.93
C GLY A 112 15.59 -19.13 -2.08
N PHE A 113 15.47 -20.23 -1.35
CA PHE A 113 14.29 -20.51 -0.53
C PHE A 113 14.10 -19.49 0.61
N ALA A 114 15.17 -19.06 1.25
CA ALA A 114 15.11 -18.22 2.46
C ALA A 114 14.53 -16.83 2.18
N ASP A 115 15.09 -16.13 1.18
CA ASP A 115 14.64 -14.78 0.82
C ASP A 115 13.28 -14.80 0.14
N ARG A 116 13.00 -15.80 -0.70
CA ARG A 116 11.67 -16.00 -1.30
C ARG A 116 10.60 -16.16 -0.21
N ARG A 117 10.83 -17.05 0.76
CA ARG A 117 9.92 -17.25 1.90
C ARG A 117 9.76 -15.96 2.71
N ARG A 118 10.85 -15.23 2.95
CA ARG A 118 10.79 -13.96 3.69
C ARG A 118 9.94 -12.93 2.96
N LEU A 119 10.07 -12.82 1.64
CA LEU A 119 9.29 -11.89 0.83
C LEU A 119 7.79 -12.22 0.91
N VAL A 120 7.43 -13.50 0.82
CA VAL A 120 6.05 -14.00 0.95
C VAL A 120 5.48 -13.74 2.36
N GLU A 121 6.28 -13.94 3.40
CA GLU A 121 5.90 -13.59 4.77
C GLU A 121 5.60 -12.09 4.91
N LEU A 122 6.46 -11.22 4.38
CA LEU A 122 6.24 -9.77 4.40
C LEU A 122 4.99 -9.42 3.59
N ALA A 123 4.81 -10.02 2.41
CA ALA A 123 3.65 -9.83 1.54
C ALA A 123 2.33 -10.15 2.24
N SER A 124 2.29 -11.29 2.93
CA SER A 124 1.15 -11.74 3.73
C SER A 124 0.93 -10.83 4.94
N ARG A 125 1.99 -10.56 5.70
CA ARG A 125 1.96 -9.74 6.92
C ARG A 125 1.46 -8.32 6.66
N PHE A 126 1.82 -7.72 5.52
CA PHE A 126 1.39 -6.37 5.16
C PHE A 126 0.15 -6.33 4.27
N GLY A 127 -0.36 -7.48 3.80
CA GLY A 127 -1.51 -7.53 2.89
C GLY A 127 -1.20 -6.92 1.52
N VAL A 128 0.04 -7.06 1.04
CA VAL A 128 0.55 -6.45 -0.21
C VAL A 128 0.95 -7.47 -1.26
N ALA A 129 0.65 -8.76 -1.07
CA ALA A 129 0.99 -9.79 -2.04
C ALA A 129 0.55 -9.49 -3.49
N PRO A 130 -0.68 -8.99 -3.75
CA PRO A 130 -1.06 -8.60 -5.11
C PRO A 130 -0.22 -7.45 -5.68
N VAL A 131 0.13 -6.46 -4.84
CA VAL A 131 0.96 -5.32 -5.24
C VAL A 131 2.36 -5.76 -5.62
N LEU A 132 2.94 -6.64 -4.80
CA LEU A 132 4.27 -7.21 -5.06
C LEU A 132 4.25 -8.06 -6.30
N HIS A 133 3.21 -8.89 -6.48
CA HIS A 133 3.06 -9.71 -7.67
C HIS A 133 3.06 -8.84 -8.93
N ASP A 134 2.25 -7.78 -8.98
CA ASP A 134 2.13 -6.94 -10.16
C ASP A 134 3.36 -6.06 -10.40
N GLY A 135 3.96 -5.56 -9.32
CA GLY A 135 5.20 -4.79 -9.36
C GLY A 135 6.38 -5.63 -9.88
N LEU A 136 6.58 -6.82 -9.34
CA LEU A 136 7.61 -7.76 -9.80
C LEU A 136 7.33 -8.23 -11.24
N SER A 137 6.06 -8.46 -11.60
CA SER A 137 5.69 -8.82 -12.97
C SER A 137 6.04 -7.70 -13.95
N PHE A 138 5.87 -6.43 -13.55
CA PHE A 138 6.28 -5.30 -14.37
C PHE A 138 7.80 -5.19 -14.48
N VAL A 139 8.52 -5.36 -13.38
CA VAL A 139 10.00 -5.38 -13.36
C VAL A 139 10.52 -6.49 -14.29
N GLU A 140 9.99 -7.70 -14.20
CA GLU A 140 10.39 -8.83 -15.05
C GLU A 140 10.11 -8.56 -16.54
N ARG A 141 9.01 -7.86 -16.87
CA ARG A 141 8.77 -7.43 -18.26
C ARG A 141 9.79 -6.41 -18.76
N VAL A 142 10.29 -5.53 -17.90
CA VAL A 142 11.24 -4.47 -18.25
C VAL A 142 12.70 -4.96 -18.19
N SER A 143 12.99 -5.91 -17.31
CA SER A 143 14.31 -6.53 -17.10
C SER A 143 14.16 -8.06 -16.96
N PRO A 144 13.98 -8.79 -18.07
CA PRO A 144 13.75 -10.23 -18.05
C PRO A 144 14.91 -11.02 -17.46
N GLY A 145 14.58 -12.14 -16.81
CA GLY A 145 15.54 -13.07 -16.20
C GLY A 145 16.10 -12.61 -14.86
N SER A 146 15.54 -11.54 -14.27
CA SER A 146 15.98 -11.02 -12.97
C SER A 146 15.21 -11.62 -11.80
N ILE A 147 14.05 -12.25 -12.07
CA ILE A 147 13.14 -12.77 -11.06
C ILE A 147 12.81 -14.24 -11.34
N ASP A 148 12.98 -15.10 -10.34
CA ASP A 148 12.58 -16.52 -10.41
C ASP A 148 11.05 -16.63 -10.49
N SER A 149 10.53 -17.37 -11.48
CA SER A 149 9.08 -17.47 -11.70
C SER A 149 8.30 -18.04 -10.51
N ARG A 150 8.94 -18.82 -9.63
CA ARG A 150 8.32 -19.41 -8.43
C ARG A 150 7.79 -18.36 -7.46
N ILE A 151 8.38 -17.15 -7.43
CA ILE A 151 7.87 -16.09 -6.56
C ILE A 151 6.46 -15.65 -6.96
N PHE A 152 6.11 -15.71 -8.25
CA PHE A 152 4.78 -15.33 -8.71
C PHE A 152 3.72 -16.31 -8.21
N ASP A 153 4.01 -17.61 -8.29
CA ASP A 153 3.14 -18.66 -7.74
C ASP A 153 3.01 -18.53 -6.22
N ASP A 154 4.12 -18.31 -5.52
CA ASP A 154 4.13 -18.15 -4.07
C ASP A 154 3.32 -16.91 -3.62
N LEU A 155 3.45 -15.78 -4.33
CA LEU A 155 2.68 -14.56 -4.04
C LEU A 155 1.20 -14.72 -4.40
N ALA A 156 0.88 -15.41 -5.50
CA ALA A 156 -0.50 -15.70 -5.89
C ALA A 156 -1.21 -16.63 -4.88
N ALA A 157 -0.47 -17.51 -4.21
CA ALA A 157 -0.97 -18.38 -3.16
C ALA A 157 -1.23 -17.65 -1.83
N VAL A 158 -0.71 -16.43 -1.63
CA VAL A 158 -0.98 -15.66 -0.42
C VAL A 158 -2.45 -15.26 -0.35
N HIS A 159 -3.09 -15.59 0.76
CA HIS A 159 -4.47 -15.21 1.00
C HIS A 159 -4.62 -13.69 0.93
N SER A 160 -5.36 -13.22 -0.06
CA SER A 160 -5.75 -11.82 -0.21
C SER A 160 -7.23 -11.67 0.07
N SER A 161 -7.60 -10.79 1.00
CA SER A 161 -9.01 -10.55 1.29
C SER A 161 -9.73 -10.04 0.02
N PRO A 162 -11.05 -10.29 -0.13
CA PRO A 162 -11.82 -9.73 -1.23
C PRO A 162 -11.69 -8.21 -1.34
N LEU A 163 -11.50 -7.53 -0.21
CA LEU A 163 -11.31 -6.09 -0.12
C LEU A 163 -9.94 -5.63 -0.68
N ASP A 164 -8.87 -6.35 -0.39
CA ASP A 164 -7.53 -6.00 -0.90
C ASP A 164 -7.47 -6.15 -2.42
N ARG A 165 -8.10 -7.22 -2.94
CA ARG A 165 -8.31 -7.39 -4.40
C ARG A 165 -9.12 -6.25 -4.98
N LEU A 166 -10.20 -5.84 -4.30
CA LEU A 166 -11.09 -4.78 -4.74
C LEU A 166 -10.39 -3.40 -4.78
N ARG A 167 -9.50 -3.13 -3.82
CA ARG A 167 -8.63 -1.95 -3.79
C ARG A 167 -7.60 -1.97 -4.90
N MET A 168 -7.00 -3.13 -5.16
CA MET A 168 -6.00 -3.24 -6.23
C MET A 168 -6.58 -2.99 -7.60
N THR A 169 -7.72 -3.59 -7.94
CA THR A 169 -8.40 -3.26 -9.20
C THR A 169 -8.70 -1.76 -9.31
N ALA A 170 -9.14 -1.13 -8.22
CA ALA A 170 -9.43 0.31 -8.22
C ALA A 170 -8.17 1.17 -8.38
N PHE A 171 -7.00 0.65 -8.00
CA PHE A 171 -5.70 1.27 -8.22
C PHE A 171 -5.27 1.16 -9.69
N HIS A 172 -5.38 -0.04 -10.29
CA HIS A 172 -5.03 -0.24 -11.71
C HIS A 172 -5.91 0.56 -12.68
N GLU A 173 -7.17 0.81 -12.31
CA GLU A 173 -8.12 1.58 -13.13
C GLU A 173 -7.88 3.10 -13.07
N ASP A 174 -7.20 3.65 -12.05
CA ASP A 174 -6.98 5.10 -11.88
C ASP A 174 -5.69 5.40 -11.08
N PRO A 175 -4.51 5.44 -11.72
CA PRO A 175 -3.22 5.62 -11.06
C PRO A 175 -2.94 7.04 -10.53
N SER A 176 -3.86 8.00 -10.70
CA SER A 176 -3.65 9.38 -10.27
C SER A 176 -3.92 9.57 -8.76
N GLY A 177 -2.85 9.61 -7.97
CA GLY A 177 -2.86 9.80 -6.51
C GLY A 177 -3.49 11.10 -5.96
N GLU A 178 -3.97 12.01 -6.80
CA GLU A 178 -4.46 13.35 -6.42
C GLU A 178 -5.77 13.40 -5.60
N ARG A 179 -6.35 12.25 -5.21
CA ARG A 179 -7.76 12.20 -4.76
C ARG A 179 -8.01 11.54 -3.40
N ARG A 180 -7.03 11.56 -2.50
CA ARG A 180 -7.21 11.11 -1.11
C ARG A 180 -8.19 11.98 -0.29
N VAL A 181 -8.58 13.16 -0.76
CA VAL A 181 -9.50 14.10 -0.05
C VAL A 181 -10.96 14.07 -0.58
N ARG A 182 -11.27 13.39 -1.69
CA ARG A 182 -12.65 13.28 -2.25
C ARG A 182 -13.28 11.88 -2.08
N GLY A 183 -12.96 11.21 -0.97
CA GLY A 183 -13.15 9.76 -0.76
C GLY A 183 -14.59 9.24 -0.82
N LEU A 184 -15.58 9.96 -0.28
CA LEU A 184 -16.94 9.43 -0.14
C LEU A 184 -17.70 9.35 -1.47
N GLY A 185 -17.70 10.42 -2.27
CA GLY A 185 -18.47 10.47 -3.52
C GLY A 185 -17.95 9.47 -4.58
N ARG A 186 -16.64 9.21 -4.60
CA ARG A 186 -16.03 8.21 -5.49
C ARG A 186 -16.16 6.80 -4.96
N ALA A 187 -16.02 6.58 -3.65
CA ALA A 187 -16.35 5.30 -3.03
C ALA A 187 -17.80 4.92 -3.36
N MET A 188 -18.74 5.86 -3.25
CA MET A 188 -20.14 5.65 -3.65
C MET A 188 -20.26 5.34 -5.15
N SER A 189 -19.67 6.14 -6.04
CA SER A 189 -19.74 5.91 -7.48
C SER A 189 -19.19 4.53 -7.89
N ARG A 190 -18.06 4.11 -7.30
CA ARG A 190 -17.42 2.82 -7.59
C ARG A 190 -18.17 1.65 -6.99
N PHE A 191 -18.68 1.81 -5.77
CA PHE A 191 -19.58 0.83 -5.17
C PHE A 191 -20.83 0.65 -6.04
N ILE A 192 -21.42 1.74 -6.54
CA ILE A 192 -22.59 1.70 -7.44
C ILE A 192 -22.28 0.94 -8.74
N GLN A 193 -21.12 1.19 -9.35
CA GLN A 193 -20.70 0.51 -10.58
C GLN A 193 -20.50 -0.99 -10.35
N ARG A 194 -19.84 -1.39 -9.26
CA ARG A 194 -19.60 -2.80 -8.92
C ARG A 194 -20.83 -3.53 -8.42
N ALA A 195 -21.69 -2.84 -7.69
CA ALA A 195 -22.95 -3.40 -7.22
C ALA A 195 -23.93 -3.69 -8.37
N ARG A 196 -23.62 -3.30 -9.62
CA ARG A 196 -24.35 -3.78 -10.81
C ARG A 196 -23.98 -5.21 -11.21
N ALA A 197 -22.81 -5.70 -10.80
CA ALA A 197 -22.32 -7.06 -11.07
C ALA A 197 -22.51 -8.02 -9.88
N LEU A 198 -22.98 -7.53 -8.73
CA LEU A 198 -23.27 -8.31 -7.54
C LEU A 198 -24.77 -8.55 -7.41
N SER A 199 -25.17 -9.65 -6.77
CA SER A 199 -26.55 -9.78 -6.33
C SER A 199 -26.90 -8.65 -5.35
N ALA A 200 -28.17 -8.26 -5.31
CA ALA A 200 -28.61 -7.18 -4.42
C ALA A 200 -28.26 -7.46 -2.95
N ILE A 201 -28.37 -8.73 -2.52
CA ILE A 201 -28.06 -9.18 -1.15
C ILE A 201 -26.57 -9.01 -0.84
N GLU A 202 -25.68 -9.39 -1.76
CA GLU A 202 -24.23 -9.22 -1.58
C GLU A 202 -23.83 -7.74 -1.55
N ALA A 203 -24.42 -6.91 -2.42
CA ALA A 203 -24.20 -5.48 -2.38
C ALA A 203 -24.63 -4.86 -1.04
N ILE A 204 -25.78 -5.26 -0.50
CA ILE A 204 -26.26 -4.75 0.79
C ILE A 204 -25.33 -5.19 1.93
N ARG A 205 -24.84 -6.43 1.92
CA ARG A 205 -23.91 -6.94 2.94
C ARG A 205 -22.55 -6.24 2.89
N LEU A 206 -22.03 -5.96 1.69
CA LEU A 206 -20.70 -5.38 1.52
C LEU A 206 -20.67 -3.85 1.68
N ALA A 207 -21.78 -3.15 1.42
CA ALA A 207 -21.82 -1.69 1.47
C ALA A 207 -21.41 -1.09 2.83
N PRO A 208 -21.94 -1.53 3.98
CA PRO A 208 -21.58 -0.96 5.28
C PRO A 208 -20.10 -1.15 5.59
N ILE A 209 -19.55 -2.32 5.29
CA ILE A 209 -18.13 -2.65 5.48
C ILE A 209 -17.27 -1.73 4.60
N TYR A 210 -17.60 -1.67 3.30
CA TYR A 210 -16.90 -0.86 2.31
C TYR A 210 -16.89 0.63 2.67
N PHE A 211 -18.03 1.19 3.05
CA PHE A 211 -18.12 2.61 3.40
C PHE A 211 -17.46 2.92 4.75
N THR A 212 -17.54 2.01 5.73
CA THR A 212 -16.97 2.26 7.07
C THR A 212 -15.46 2.37 6.97
N GLU A 213 -14.88 1.55 6.10
CA GLU A 213 -13.45 1.53 5.86
C GLU A 213 -12.99 2.64 4.91
N ALA A 214 -13.77 2.95 3.87
CA ALA A 214 -13.46 4.06 2.95
C ALA A 214 -13.51 5.45 3.63
N THR A 215 -14.25 5.56 4.73
CA THR A 215 -14.41 6.82 5.49
C THR A 215 -13.61 6.86 6.79
N GLY A 216 -12.95 5.76 7.18
CA GLY A 216 -12.26 5.65 8.47
C GLY A 216 -13.19 5.68 9.68
N ALA A 217 -14.49 5.39 9.49
CA ALA A 217 -15.44 5.37 10.58
C ALA A 217 -15.14 4.20 11.52
N SER A 218 -15.25 4.46 12.83
CA SER A 218 -15.11 3.46 13.89
C SER A 218 -16.26 2.44 13.91
N SER A 219 -17.36 2.71 13.20
CA SER A 219 -18.53 1.85 13.14
C SER A 219 -19.40 2.17 11.91
N PRO A 220 -20.12 1.19 11.34
CA PRO A 220 -21.11 1.44 10.28
C PRO A 220 -22.21 2.43 10.64
N TRP A 221 -22.51 2.58 11.93
CA TRP A 221 -23.50 3.54 12.43
C TRP A 221 -23.00 4.99 12.43
N ARG A 222 -21.71 5.21 12.18
CA ARG A 222 -21.07 6.53 12.07
C ARG A 222 -20.79 6.92 10.62
N LEU A 223 -21.33 6.17 9.67
CA LEU A 223 -21.26 6.53 8.26
C LEU A 223 -22.00 7.84 7.97
N PRO A 224 -21.52 8.66 7.02
CA PRO A 224 -22.27 9.81 6.55
C PRO A 224 -23.66 9.36 6.11
N GLY A 225 -24.72 10.05 6.57
CA GLY A 225 -26.12 9.62 6.37
C GLY A 225 -26.51 9.34 4.91
N ILE A 226 -25.78 9.91 3.96
CA ILE A 226 -25.94 9.70 2.52
C ILE A 226 -25.57 8.27 2.07
N ALA A 227 -24.56 7.64 2.70
CA ALA A 227 -24.14 6.26 2.41
C ALA A 227 -25.15 5.25 3.00
N VAL A 228 -25.64 5.53 4.21
CA VAL A 228 -26.70 4.75 4.87
C VAL A 228 -28.00 4.82 4.06
N ALA A 229 -28.43 6.03 3.66
CA ALA A 229 -29.63 6.22 2.86
C ALA A 229 -29.58 5.50 1.49
N TRP A 230 -28.41 5.42 0.87
CA TRP A 230 -28.23 4.69 -0.39
C TRP A 230 -28.37 3.17 -0.20
N SER A 231 -27.73 2.59 0.82
CA SER A 231 -27.85 1.16 1.13
C SER A 231 -29.29 0.75 1.46
N PHE A 232 -30.03 1.59 2.19
CA PHE A 232 -31.45 1.38 2.47
C PHE A 232 -32.32 1.48 1.22
N ARG A 233 -32.09 2.48 0.35
CA ARG A 233 -32.87 2.65 -0.89
C ARG A 233 -32.72 1.43 -1.81
N ARG A 234 -31.50 0.95 -2.03
CA ARG A 234 -31.26 -0.25 -2.85
C ARG A 234 -31.77 -1.54 -2.22
N GLY A 235 -31.68 -1.68 -0.90
CA GLY A 235 -32.26 -2.82 -0.20
C GLY A 235 -33.78 -2.87 -0.34
N ARG A 236 -34.44 -1.72 -0.27
CA ARG A 236 -35.87 -1.60 -0.50
C ARG A 236 -36.26 -1.91 -1.95
N ASP A 237 -35.48 -1.45 -2.93
CA ASP A 237 -35.77 -1.68 -4.35
C ASP A 237 -35.57 -3.17 -4.74
N ALA A 238 -34.60 -3.85 -4.12
CA ALA A 238 -34.41 -5.29 -4.28
C ALA A 238 -35.54 -6.14 -3.67
N LEU A 239 -36.10 -5.71 -2.53
CA LEU A 239 -37.24 -6.35 -1.88
C LEU A 239 -38.58 -6.11 -2.61
N ARG A 240 -38.63 -5.18 -3.56
CA ARG A 240 -39.83 -4.87 -4.37
C ARG A 240 -39.80 -5.51 -5.76
N GLY A 241 -38.67 -6.11 -6.15
CA GLY A 241 -38.48 -6.78 -7.44
C GLY A 241 -38.59 -8.31 -7.38
N HIS A 242 -39.10 -8.86 -6.28
CA HIS A 242 -39.45 -10.26 -6.08
C HIS A 242 -40.93 -10.38 -5.70
#